data_AF-A0A367MD91-F1
#
_entry.id   AF-A0A367MD91-F1
#
_cell.length_a   1.000
_cell.length_b   1.000
_cell.length_c   1.000
_cell.angle_alpha   90.00
_cell.angle_beta   90.00
_cell.angle_gamma   90.00
#
_symmetry.space_group_name_H-M   'P 1'
#
loop_
_entity.id
_entity.type
_entity.pdbx_description
1 polymer ?
#
loop_
_entity_poly.entity_id
_entity_poly.type
_entity_poly.pdbx_seq_one_letter_code
_entity_poly.pdbx_strand_id
1 'polypeptide(L)'
;MRIDGHRQVVSNATAQPGPLLRPADMQARALQDLFNAQGVGVPVEHALRMQAVARQTNTVFGIRPVERIVTTLIEEGFPTKGFSVKGKSSNWGPQAGFICVDQHLSKRENRDTAEIRKLNLAVAKGMDGGAYTQTDLRISRQRLAELVRNFGLVADGVGPVRLLTAQGPSGKRYEFEARQEPDGLYRISRLGRSEAVQVLASPACGLAMTADYDLFLVAPSIEAHGSGGLDARRNTAVRYTPLGAKDPLSEDGFYGREDMARGNITPRTRQLVDALNDCLGRGEHREMFHHSDDAGNPGSHMGDNFPATFYLPRAMEHRVGEESVRFDEVCVVADRKSFSWLVECIKGNGYHFTAHPDWNVPLRPGFQEALDFFQRKV
;
A
#
# COMPACT_ATOMS: atom_id res chain seq x y z
N MET A 1 0.93 22.44 74.62
CA MET A 1 -0.37 22.17 73.99
C MET A 1 -0.05 21.94 72.51
N ARG A 2 0.04 20.71 71.97
CA ARG A 2 -1.11 19.88 71.47
C ARG A 2 -2.09 20.78 70.69
N ILE A 3 -2.38 20.64 69.39
CA ILE A 3 -2.57 19.48 68.51
C ILE A 3 -2.55 20.02 67.04
N ASP A 4 -2.15 19.35 65.95
CA ASP A 4 -1.33 18.14 65.66
C ASP A 4 -0.87 18.21 64.17
N GLY A 5 -0.19 17.19 63.62
CA GLY A 5 0.21 17.13 62.20
C GLY A 5 0.57 15.72 61.73
N HIS A 6 -0.44 14.89 61.45
CA HIS A 6 -0.26 13.48 61.07
C HIS A 6 0.54 13.29 59.77
N ARG A 7 1.79 12.81 59.89
CA ARG A 7 2.55 12.25 58.78
C ARG A 7 2.28 10.76 58.66
N GLN A 8 1.32 10.38 57.81
CA GLN A 8 1.00 8.97 57.60
C GLN A 8 2.13 8.29 56.81
N VAL A 9 2.78 7.31 57.44
CA VAL A 9 3.79 6.47 56.80
C VAL A 9 3.08 5.42 55.96
N VAL A 10 3.15 5.55 54.63
CA VAL A 10 2.77 4.45 53.73
C VAL A 10 3.96 3.52 53.61
N SER A 11 3.75 2.24 53.91
CA SER A 11 4.77 1.21 53.88
C SER A 11 5.30 0.97 52.47
N ASN A 12 6.61 0.69 52.37
CA ASN A 12 7.21 0.15 51.15
C ASN A 12 6.71 -1.29 50.91
N ALA A 13 5.52 -1.41 50.33
CA ALA A 13 5.18 -2.61 49.56
C ALA A 13 6.10 -2.62 48.34
N THR A 14 6.97 -3.63 48.24
CA THR A 14 7.84 -3.85 47.09
C THR A 14 6.98 -4.16 45.86
N ALA A 15 6.60 -3.12 45.12
CA ALA A 15 6.16 -3.28 43.75
C ALA A 15 7.32 -3.89 42.97
N GLN A 16 7.18 -5.16 42.57
CA GLN A 16 8.10 -5.72 41.59
C GLN A 16 7.99 -4.87 40.32
N PRO A 17 9.11 -4.39 39.75
CA PRO A 17 9.04 -3.76 38.45
C PRO A 17 8.51 -4.80 37.47
N GLY A 18 7.39 -4.48 36.80
CA GLY A 18 6.90 -5.29 35.70
C GLY A 18 8.01 -5.47 34.65
N PRO A 19 8.02 -6.60 33.92
CA PRO A 19 9.14 -6.94 33.05
C PRO A 19 9.45 -5.81 32.08
N LEU A 20 10.70 -5.31 32.15
CA LEU A 20 11.20 -4.29 31.24
C LEU A 20 11.14 -4.85 29.80
N LEU A 21 10.31 -4.23 28.98
CA LEU A 21 10.18 -4.58 27.56
C LEU A 21 11.54 -4.43 26.86
N ARG A 22 11.90 -5.39 26.00
CA ARG A 22 13.18 -5.34 25.28
C ARG A 22 13.13 -4.19 24.25
N PRO A 23 14.27 -3.58 23.87
CA PRO A 23 14.29 -2.46 22.94
C PRO A 23 13.55 -2.72 21.61
N ALA A 24 13.65 -3.93 21.07
CA ALA A 24 12.91 -4.33 19.86
C ALA A 24 11.39 -4.37 20.08
N ASP A 25 10.93 -4.84 21.24
CA ASP A 25 9.50 -4.87 21.59
C ASP A 25 8.94 -3.44 21.75
N MET A 26 9.75 -2.51 22.26
CA MET A 26 9.41 -1.08 22.34
C MET A 26 9.34 -0.42 20.95
N GLN A 27 10.27 -0.74 20.04
CA GLN A 27 10.25 -0.26 18.66
C GLN A 27 9.01 -0.76 17.89
N ALA A 28 8.69 -2.05 18.00
CA ALA A 28 7.50 -2.63 17.38
C ALA A 28 6.21 -1.98 17.91
N ARG A 29 6.12 -1.72 19.22
CA ARG A 29 4.96 -1.04 19.82
C ARG A 29 4.82 0.41 19.35
N ALA A 30 5.91 1.18 19.33
CA ALA A 30 5.89 2.55 18.84
C ALA A 30 5.46 2.63 17.36
N LEU A 31 5.91 1.68 16.53
CA LEU A 31 5.50 1.59 15.13
C LEU A 31 4.03 1.17 14.97
N GLN A 32 3.54 0.28 15.84
CA GLN A 32 2.11 -0.08 15.88
C GLN A 32 1.23 1.11 16.25
N ASP A 33 1.64 1.92 17.23
CA ASP A 33 0.91 3.12 17.65
C ASP A 33 0.92 4.19 16.55
N LEU A 34 2.04 4.38 15.85
CA LEU A 34 2.14 5.23 14.66
C LEU A 34 1.19 4.79 13.53
N PHE A 35 1.20 3.50 13.18
CA PHE A 35 0.33 2.95 12.13
C PHE A 35 -1.16 3.04 12.51
N ASN A 36 -1.49 2.82 13.79
CA ASN A 36 -2.84 3.00 14.31
C ASN A 36 -3.33 4.44 14.18
N ALA A 37 -2.49 5.41 14.55
CA ALA A 37 -2.80 6.84 14.48
C ALA A 37 -2.92 7.37 13.04
N GLN A 38 -2.14 6.82 12.10
CA GLN A 38 -2.10 7.27 10.70
C GLN A 38 -2.97 6.42 9.75
N GLY A 39 -3.65 5.39 10.25
CA GLY A 39 -4.51 4.52 9.43
C GLY A 39 -3.75 3.60 8.47
N VAL A 40 -2.50 3.26 8.76
CA VAL A 40 -1.64 2.40 7.92
C VAL A 40 -1.94 0.93 8.19
N GLY A 41 -2.15 0.16 7.13
CA GLY A 41 -2.51 -1.26 7.16
C GLY A 41 -1.36 -2.24 6.90
N VAL A 42 -0.11 -1.78 6.85
CA VAL A 42 1.07 -2.65 6.78
C VAL A 42 1.26 -3.33 8.15
N PRO A 43 1.37 -4.67 8.25
CA PRO A 43 1.74 -5.33 9.49
C PRO A 43 3.12 -4.86 9.97
N VAL A 44 3.27 -4.59 11.28
CA VAL A 44 4.51 -4.05 11.85
C VAL A 44 5.72 -4.93 11.56
N GLU A 45 5.56 -6.26 11.61
CA GLU A 45 6.60 -7.23 11.24
C GLU A 45 7.08 -7.06 9.78
N HIS A 46 6.16 -6.82 8.85
CA HIS A 46 6.53 -6.52 7.46
C HIS A 46 7.31 -5.22 7.38
N ALA A 47 6.87 -4.17 8.08
CA ALA A 47 7.54 -2.87 8.06
C ALA A 47 8.97 -2.93 8.60
N LEU A 48 9.21 -3.67 9.69
CA LEU A 48 10.55 -3.87 10.26
C LEU A 48 11.48 -4.64 9.30
N ARG A 49 10.96 -5.68 8.62
CA ARG A 49 11.71 -6.43 7.59
C ARG A 49 12.06 -5.56 6.39
N MET A 50 11.10 -4.81 5.86
CA MET A 50 11.32 -3.90 4.73
C MET A 50 12.30 -2.78 5.09
N GLN A 51 12.29 -2.28 6.33
CA GLN A 51 13.31 -1.36 6.83
C GLN A 51 14.72 -1.99 6.83
N ALA A 52 14.85 -3.25 7.21
CA ALA A 52 16.12 -3.96 7.11
C ALA A 52 16.64 -4.04 5.66
N VAL A 53 15.76 -4.24 4.68
CA VAL A 53 16.11 -4.17 3.24
C VAL A 53 16.55 -2.76 2.84
N ALA A 54 15.87 -1.70 3.29
CA ALA A 54 16.30 -0.31 3.05
C ALA A 54 17.74 -0.06 3.54
N ARG A 55 18.05 -0.53 4.76
CA ARG A 55 19.40 -0.46 5.35
C ARG A 55 20.43 -1.28 4.57
N GLN A 56 20.13 -2.53 4.22
CA GLN A 56 21.03 -3.42 3.48
C GLN A 56 21.34 -2.91 2.06
N THR A 57 20.34 -2.36 1.38
CA THR A 57 20.46 -1.85 0.00
C THR A 57 20.90 -0.39 -0.09
N ASN A 58 21.10 0.28 1.06
CA ASN A 58 21.33 1.72 1.18
C ASN A 58 20.42 2.55 0.24
N THR A 59 19.13 2.23 0.27
CA THR A 59 18.10 2.79 -0.61
C THR A 59 16.90 3.23 0.21
N VAL A 60 16.46 4.47 0.03
CA VAL A 60 15.17 4.93 0.56
C VAL A 60 14.08 4.48 -0.41
N PHE A 61 12.97 3.96 0.10
CA PHE A 61 11.77 3.73 -0.72
C PHE A 61 10.49 4.04 0.03
N GLY A 62 9.44 4.34 -0.72
CA GLY A 62 8.09 4.55 -0.22
C GLY A 62 7.13 3.51 -0.76
N ILE A 63 6.11 3.17 0.03
CA ILE A 63 4.95 2.36 -0.36
C ILE A 63 3.71 3.27 -0.29
N ARG A 64 2.83 3.14 -1.27
CA ARG A 64 1.53 3.84 -1.35
C ARG A 64 0.59 3.42 -0.20
N PRO A 65 -0.61 4.02 -0.05
CA PRO A 65 -1.49 3.73 1.07
C PRO A 65 -1.99 2.30 1.07
N VAL A 66 -1.68 1.58 2.16
CA VAL A 66 -2.26 0.26 2.46
C VAL A 66 -3.38 0.50 3.48
N GLU A 67 -4.64 0.29 3.07
CA GLU A 67 -5.80 0.47 3.96
C GLU A 67 -5.78 -0.57 5.10
N ARG A 68 -6.04 -0.17 6.37
CA ARG A 68 -6.12 -1.14 7.50
C ARG A 68 -7.10 -2.30 7.26
N ILE A 69 -8.09 -2.10 6.39
CA ILE A 69 -9.07 -3.13 6.05
C ILE A 69 -8.46 -4.34 5.32
N VAL A 70 -7.20 -4.30 4.84
CA VAL A 70 -6.53 -5.47 4.24
C VAL A 70 -5.55 -6.18 5.18
N THR A 71 -5.23 -5.63 6.36
CA THR A 71 -4.15 -6.13 7.23
C THR A 71 -4.33 -7.60 7.58
N THR A 72 -5.51 -8.00 8.09
CA THR A 72 -5.80 -9.41 8.41
C THR A 72 -5.75 -10.33 7.18
N LEU A 73 -6.09 -9.86 5.97
CA LEU A 73 -5.97 -10.68 4.77
C LEU A 73 -4.49 -10.91 4.37
N ILE A 74 -3.64 -9.92 4.62
CA ILE A 74 -2.19 -10.04 4.42
C ILE A 74 -1.59 -11.01 5.45
N GLU A 75 -2.03 -10.94 6.71
CA GLU A 75 -1.59 -11.83 7.81
C GLU A 75 -2.10 -13.27 7.65
N GLU A 76 -3.34 -13.46 7.19
CA GLU A 76 -3.92 -14.77 6.84
C GLU A 76 -3.27 -15.39 5.57
N GLY A 77 -2.36 -14.66 4.91
CA GLY A 77 -1.54 -15.21 3.84
C GLY A 77 -2.21 -15.25 2.47
N PHE A 78 -3.27 -14.47 2.23
CA PHE A 78 -3.88 -14.38 0.89
C PHE A 78 -2.86 -13.84 -0.14
N PRO A 79 -2.91 -14.31 -1.40
CA PRO A 79 -2.13 -13.74 -2.49
C PRO A 79 -2.57 -12.30 -2.75
N THR A 80 -1.72 -11.53 -3.42
CA THR A 80 -2.03 -10.14 -3.77
C THR A 80 -2.14 -9.96 -5.27
N LYS A 81 -2.88 -8.94 -5.70
CA LYS A 81 -3.10 -8.65 -7.12
C LYS A 81 -1.76 -8.24 -7.79
N GLY A 82 -1.54 -8.64 -9.04
CA GLY A 82 -0.44 -8.13 -9.88
C GLY A 82 -0.88 -6.98 -10.81
N PHE A 83 0.06 -6.38 -11.55
CA PHE A 83 -0.18 -5.27 -12.49
C PHE A 83 -1.24 -5.58 -13.57
N SER A 84 -1.33 -6.84 -13.99
CA SER A 84 -2.30 -7.33 -14.97
C SER A 84 -3.73 -7.36 -14.43
N VAL A 85 -3.92 -7.44 -13.11
CA VAL A 85 -5.24 -7.55 -12.47
C VAL A 85 -6.00 -6.23 -12.60
N LYS A 86 -7.17 -6.30 -13.23
CA LYS A 86 -8.04 -5.13 -13.46
C LYS A 86 -9.27 -5.22 -12.55
N GLY A 87 -9.99 -4.10 -12.43
CA GLY A 87 -11.02 -3.89 -11.42
C GLY A 87 -10.51 -3.11 -10.21
N LYS A 88 -11.44 -2.72 -9.33
CA LYS A 88 -11.19 -2.00 -8.09
C LYS A 88 -11.56 -2.89 -6.91
N SER A 89 -10.75 -2.84 -5.85
CA SER A 89 -11.04 -3.55 -4.60
C SER A 89 -12.24 -2.95 -3.88
N SER A 90 -12.81 -3.73 -2.98
CA SER A 90 -13.92 -3.33 -2.12
C SER A 90 -13.41 -2.83 -0.77
N ASN A 91 -14.01 -1.78 -0.22
CA ASN A 91 -13.70 -1.21 1.09
C ASN A 91 -14.89 -1.26 2.07
N TRP A 92 -15.89 -2.10 1.76
CA TRP A 92 -17.13 -2.25 2.52
C TRP A 92 -17.67 -3.68 2.38
N GLY A 93 -18.54 -4.08 3.31
CA GLY A 93 -19.21 -5.38 3.31
C GLY A 93 -18.29 -6.58 3.59
N PRO A 94 -18.83 -7.81 3.55
CA PRO A 94 -18.04 -9.03 3.73
C PRO A 94 -16.95 -9.21 2.68
N GLN A 95 -17.11 -8.58 1.51
CA GLN A 95 -16.14 -8.60 0.41
C GLN A 95 -14.96 -7.63 0.58
N ALA A 96 -14.93 -6.83 1.64
CA ALA A 96 -13.91 -5.82 1.82
C ALA A 96 -12.48 -6.40 1.78
N GLY A 97 -11.56 -5.68 1.14
CA GLY A 97 -10.18 -6.08 0.89
C GLY A 97 -9.97 -6.93 -0.36
N PHE A 98 -11.00 -7.61 -0.88
CA PHE A 98 -10.94 -8.39 -2.12
C PHE A 98 -11.34 -7.56 -3.35
N ILE A 99 -11.23 -8.16 -4.54
CA ILE A 99 -11.71 -7.58 -5.81
C ILE A 99 -12.89 -8.42 -6.30
N CYS A 100 -14.10 -7.88 -6.28
CA CYS A 100 -15.29 -8.58 -6.79
C CYS A 100 -15.33 -8.63 -8.32
N VAL A 101 -15.85 -9.73 -8.87
CA VAL A 101 -16.18 -9.84 -10.30
C VAL A 101 -17.28 -8.83 -10.67
N ASP A 102 -18.34 -8.77 -9.85
CA ASP A 102 -19.34 -7.68 -9.91
C ASP A 102 -18.77 -6.41 -9.26
N GLN A 103 -18.34 -5.44 -10.07
CA GLN A 103 -17.76 -4.19 -9.60
C GLN A 103 -18.78 -3.26 -8.93
N HIS A 104 -20.08 -3.56 -8.97
CA HIS A 104 -21.06 -2.90 -8.10
C HIS A 104 -20.87 -3.25 -6.62
N LEU A 105 -20.08 -4.28 -6.28
CA LEU A 105 -19.67 -4.60 -4.91
C LEU A 105 -18.32 -3.97 -4.51
N SER A 106 -17.66 -3.21 -5.40
CA SER A 106 -16.36 -2.56 -5.18
C SER A 106 -16.47 -1.22 -4.43
N LYS A 107 -15.33 -0.56 -4.16
CA LYS A 107 -15.28 0.83 -3.65
C LYS A 107 -15.87 1.88 -4.62
N ARG A 108 -16.29 1.47 -5.83
CA ARG A 108 -16.93 2.33 -6.85
C ARG A 108 -18.44 2.11 -6.95
N GLU A 109 -19.07 1.41 -6.01
CA GLU A 109 -20.53 1.14 -5.99
C GLU A 109 -21.41 2.38 -6.20
N ASN A 110 -20.96 3.57 -5.76
CA ASN A 110 -21.66 4.86 -5.95
C ASN A 110 -21.49 5.51 -7.34
N ARG A 111 -20.87 4.81 -8.29
CA ARG A 111 -20.70 5.28 -9.68
C ARG A 111 -21.86 4.86 -10.56
N ASP A 112 -22.02 5.56 -11.67
CA ASP A 112 -23.11 5.29 -12.60
C ASP A 112 -22.95 3.93 -13.31
N THR A 113 -24.04 3.49 -13.94
CA THR A 113 -24.12 2.20 -14.63
C THR A 113 -23.16 2.10 -15.82
N ALA A 114 -22.73 3.20 -16.45
CA ALA A 114 -21.75 3.17 -17.53
C ALA A 114 -20.32 2.95 -16.98
N GLU A 115 -19.93 3.64 -15.91
CA GLU A 115 -18.66 3.39 -15.22
C GLU A 115 -18.57 1.96 -14.68
N ILE A 116 -19.62 1.47 -13.99
CA ILE A 116 -19.66 0.09 -13.48
C ILE A 116 -19.58 -0.94 -14.62
N ARG A 117 -20.29 -0.74 -15.74
CA ARG A 117 -20.17 -1.62 -16.92
C ARG A 117 -18.76 -1.59 -17.51
N LYS A 118 -18.10 -0.43 -17.59
CA LYS A 118 -16.71 -0.31 -18.05
C LYS A 118 -15.75 -1.08 -17.15
N LEU A 119 -15.94 -1.04 -15.83
CA LEU A 119 -15.15 -1.81 -14.87
C LEU A 119 -15.41 -3.32 -15.01
N ASN A 120 -16.66 -3.76 -15.12
CA ASN A 120 -17.01 -5.17 -15.34
C ASN A 120 -16.42 -5.72 -16.65
N LEU A 121 -16.47 -4.94 -17.75
CA LEU A 121 -15.85 -5.33 -19.02
C LEU A 121 -14.31 -5.42 -18.93
N ALA A 122 -13.67 -4.55 -18.15
CA ALA A 122 -12.22 -4.62 -17.92
C ALA A 122 -11.83 -5.85 -17.06
N VAL A 123 -12.69 -6.25 -16.12
CA VAL A 123 -12.54 -7.49 -15.34
C VAL A 123 -12.72 -8.72 -16.23
N ALA A 124 -13.80 -8.78 -17.01
CA ALA A 124 -14.07 -9.88 -17.94
C ALA A 124 -12.91 -10.06 -18.93
N LYS A 125 -12.47 -8.98 -19.60
CA LYS A 125 -11.35 -9.03 -20.55
C LYS A 125 -10.04 -9.57 -19.96
N GLY A 126 -9.75 -9.27 -18.70
CA GLY A 126 -8.54 -9.79 -18.04
C GLY A 126 -8.66 -11.27 -17.67
N MET A 127 -9.87 -11.71 -17.29
CA MET A 127 -10.18 -13.11 -17.01
C MET A 127 -10.17 -13.97 -18.28
N ASP A 128 -10.78 -13.48 -19.37
CA ASP A 128 -10.74 -14.11 -20.70
C ASP A 128 -9.30 -14.26 -21.25
N GLY A 129 -8.42 -13.32 -20.89
CA GLY A 129 -6.99 -13.35 -21.21
C GLY A 129 -6.14 -14.21 -20.27
N GLY A 130 -6.74 -14.92 -19.30
CA GLY A 130 -6.02 -15.79 -18.36
C GLY A 130 -5.14 -15.05 -17.33
N ALA A 131 -5.27 -13.73 -17.19
CA ALA A 131 -4.45 -12.95 -16.25
C ALA A 131 -4.79 -13.26 -14.78
N TYR A 132 -6.01 -13.74 -14.52
CA TYR A 132 -6.55 -14.14 -13.23
C TYR A 132 -7.80 -14.99 -13.44
N THR A 133 -8.23 -15.71 -12.41
CA THR A 133 -9.50 -16.46 -12.38
C THR A 133 -10.46 -15.85 -11.36
N GLN A 134 -11.59 -16.51 -11.09
CA GLN A 134 -12.51 -16.17 -10.01
C GLN A 134 -12.68 -17.33 -9.02
N THR A 135 -13.10 -17.03 -7.79
CA THR A 135 -13.42 -18.02 -6.76
C THR A 135 -14.54 -17.51 -5.85
N ASP A 136 -15.19 -18.43 -5.13
CA ASP A 136 -16.19 -18.10 -4.11
C ASP A 136 -15.54 -17.26 -2.99
N LEU A 137 -16.15 -16.13 -2.63
CA LEU A 137 -15.74 -15.33 -1.48
C LEU A 137 -15.94 -16.15 -0.20
N ARG A 138 -14.83 -16.51 0.45
CA ARG A 138 -14.77 -17.26 1.69
C ARG A 138 -13.85 -16.56 2.68
N ILE A 139 -14.36 -16.28 3.88
CA ILE A 139 -13.63 -15.51 4.91
C ILE A 139 -13.58 -16.25 6.25
N SER A 140 -12.50 -16.04 7.02
CA SER A 140 -12.37 -16.65 8.33
C SER A 140 -13.36 -16.07 9.34
N ARG A 141 -13.55 -16.77 10.47
CA ARG A 141 -14.29 -16.24 11.62
C ARG A 141 -13.64 -14.99 12.21
N GLN A 142 -12.30 -14.92 12.18
CA GLN A 142 -11.53 -13.76 12.66
C GLN A 142 -11.80 -12.54 11.78
N ARG A 143 -11.70 -12.71 10.47
CA ARG A 143 -12.01 -11.67 9.48
C ARG A 143 -13.46 -11.18 9.60
N LEU A 144 -14.42 -12.08 9.78
CA LEU A 144 -15.81 -11.69 9.99
C LEU A 144 -15.99 -10.83 11.26
N ALA A 145 -15.35 -11.22 12.38
CA ALA A 145 -15.41 -10.47 13.63
C ALA A 145 -14.69 -9.10 13.55
N GLU A 146 -13.59 -9.01 12.81
CA GLU A 146 -12.88 -7.76 12.51
C GLU A 146 -13.76 -6.79 11.71
N LEU A 147 -14.39 -7.27 10.63
CA LEU A 147 -15.29 -6.46 9.79
C LEU A 147 -16.46 -5.89 10.59
N VAL A 148 -17.01 -6.67 11.53
CA VAL A 148 -18.07 -6.22 12.44
C VAL A 148 -17.57 -5.17 13.42
N ARG A 149 -16.42 -5.42 14.08
CA ARG A 149 -15.89 -4.54 15.11
C ARG A 149 -15.38 -3.20 14.58
N ASN A 150 -14.70 -3.22 13.42
CA ASN A 150 -13.87 -2.11 12.97
C ASN A 150 -14.39 -1.42 11.70
N PHE A 151 -15.22 -2.10 10.90
CA PHE A 151 -15.55 -1.67 9.53
C PHE A 151 -17.06 -1.65 9.22
N GLY A 152 -17.91 -1.61 10.26
CA GLY A 152 -19.34 -1.32 10.14
C GLY A 152 -20.20 -2.42 9.50
N LEU A 153 -19.69 -3.65 9.41
CA LEU A 153 -20.51 -4.80 9.05
C LEU A 153 -21.45 -5.17 10.21
N VAL A 154 -22.73 -5.41 9.93
CA VAL A 154 -23.65 -6.02 10.91
C VAL A 154 -23.72 -7.51 10.62
N ALA A 155 -23.71 -8.34 11.67
CA ALA A 155 -23.78 -9.79 11.57
C ALA A 155 -24.74 -10.37 12.63
N ASP A 156 -25.92 -10.77 12.18
CA ASP A 156 -26.98 -11.35 13.00
C ASP A 156 -26.93 -12.89 12.99
N GLY A 157 -27.36 -13.49 14.10
CA GLY A 157 -27.36 -14.94 14.30
C GLY A 157 -26.03 -15.51 14.83
N VAL A 158 -26.06 -16.81 15.14
CA VAL A 158 -24.97 -17.54 15.78
C VAL A 158 -24.74 -18.90 15.10
N GLY A 159 -23.54 -19.45 15.27
CA GLY A 159 -23.20 -20.77 14.71
C GLY A 159 -22.82 -20.75 13.23
N PRO A 160 -23.26 -21.72 12.42
CA PRO A 160 -22.77 -21.94 11.06
C PRO A 160 -23.47 -21.09 10.00
N VAL A 161 -24.59 -20.43 10.30
CA VAL A 161 -25.28 -19.52 9.37
C VAL A 161 -25.49 -18.17 10.06
N ARG A 162 -25.17 -17.09 9.35
CA ARG A 162 -25.33 -15.70 9.81
C ARG A 162 -25.91 -14.85 8.69
N LEU A 163 -26.79 -13.91 9.06
CA LEU A 163 -27.26 -12.86 8.16
C LEU A 163 -26.32 -11.66 8.31
N LEU A 164 -25.84 -11.10 7.21
CA LEU A 164 -24.96 -9.94 7.24
C LEU A 164 -25.63 -8.75 6.54
N THR A 165 -25.52 -7.56 7.13
CA THR A 165 -25.95 -6.30 6.50
C THR A 165 -24.78 -5.33 6.40
N ALA A 166 -24.59 -4.75 5.22
CA ALA A 166 -23.56 -3.75 4.96
C ALA A 166 -24.15 -2.52 4.26
N GLN A 167 -23.52 -1.36 4.46
CA GLN A 167 -23.83 -0.13 3.74
C GLN A 167 -22.77 0.11 2.65
N GLY A 168 -23.20 0.32 1.41
CA GLY A 168 -22.33 0.69 0.30
C GLY A 168 -22.00 2.19 0.30
N PRO A 169 -20.94 2.61 -0.43
CA PRO A 169 -20.56 4.01 -0.66
C PRO A 169 -21.70 4.98 -1.07
N SER A 170 -22.79 4.50 -1.66
CA SER A 170 -23.99 5.28 -1.99
C SER A 170 -24.93 5.54 -0.80
N GLY A 171 -24.65 4.93 0.35
CA GLY A 171 -25.55 4.88 1.52
C GLY A 171 -26.60 3.76 1.44
N LYS A 172 -26.70 3.03 0.31
CA LYS A 172 -27.63 1.91 0.16
C LYS A 172 -27.21 0.69 0.99
N ARG A 173 -28.18 -0.05 1.53
CA ARG A 173 -27.94 -1.29 2.28
C ARG A 173 -27.97 -2.52 1.38
N TYR A 174 -27.15 -3.51 1.72
CA TYR A 174 -27.00 -4.79 1.04
C TYR A 174 -26.98 -5.91 2.08
N GLU A 175 -27.66 -7.00 1.76
CA GLU A 175 -27.79 -8.17 2.64
C GLU A 175 -27.09 -9.40 2.03
N PHE A 176 -26.43 -10.17 2.88
CA PHE A 176 -25.65 -11.36 2.52
C PHE A 176 -25.92 -12.49 3.51
N GLU A 177 -25.82 -13.74 3.07
CA GLU A 177 -25.71 -14.90 3.94
C GLU A 177 -24.23 -15.29 4.07
N ALA A 178 -23.77 -15.51 5.31
CA ALA A 178 -22.51 -16.18 5.59
C ALA A 178 -22.78 -17.59 6.11
N ARG A 179 -22.35 -18.60 5.35
CA ARG A 179 -22.53 -20.02 5.66
C ARG A 179 -21.19 -20.71 5.83
N GLN A 180 -20.98 -21.35 6.98
CA GLN A 180 -19.73 -22.03 7.32
C GLN A 180 -19.60 -23.34 6.54
N GLU A 181 -18.46 -23.52 5.87
CA GLU A 181 -18.08 -24.73 5.14
C GLU A 181 -17.29 -25.70 6.05
N PRO A 182 -17.08 -26.96 5.64
CA PRO A 182 -16.33 -27.95 6.44
C PRO A 182 -14.88 -27.57 6.76
N ASP A 183 -14.25 -26.68 5.98
CA ASP A 183 -12.93 -26.12 6.24
C ASP A 183 -12.93 -25.02 7.34
N GLY A 184 -14.12 -24.66 7.83
CA GLY A 184 -14.32 -23.65 8.87
C GLY A 184 -14.44 -22.21 8.36
N LEU A 185 -14.25 -21.95 7.06
CA LEU A 185 -14.47 -20.65 6.45
C LEU A 185 -15.96 -20.37 6.24
N TYR A 186 -16.35 -19.09 6.22
CA TYR A 186 -17.70 -18.66 5.86
C TYR A 186 -17.75 -18.28 4.38
N ARG A 187 -18.47 -19.08 3.57
CA ARG A 187 -18.84 -18.75 2.19
C ARG A 187 -19.92 -17.67 2.19
N ILE A 188 -19.73 -16.65 1.36
CA ILE A 188 -20.55 -15.45 1.33
C ILE A 188 -21.42 -15.43 0.07
N SER A 189 -22.75 -15.46 0.23
CA SER A 189 -23.74 -15.27 -0.83
C SER A 189 -24.52 -13.98 -0.62
N ARG A 190 -25.07 -13.38 -1.67
CA ARG A 190 -26.09 -12.33 -1.50
C ARG A 190 -27.37 -12.96 -0.98
N LEU A 191 -28.11 -12.29 -0.09
CA LEU A 191 -29.32 -12.87 0.51
C LEU A 191 -30.30 -13.32 -0.59
N GLY A 192 -30.85 -14.53 -0.43
CA GLY A 192 -31.77 -15.14 -1.39
C GLY A 192 -31.14 -15.66 -2.68
N ARG A 193 -29.79 -15.68 -2.81
CA ARG A 193 -29.09 -16.29 -3.96
C ARG A 193 -28.32 -17.55 -3.55
N SER A 194 -28.34 -18.56 -4.41
CA SER A 194 -27.56 -19.79 -4.28
C SER A 194 -26.08 -19.61 -4.59
N GLU A 195 -25.75 -18.73 -5.54
CA GLU A 195 -24.38 -18.40 -5.93
C GLU A 195 -23.66 -17.61 -4.83
N ALA A 196 -22.35 -17.87 -4.64
CA ALA A 196 -21.51 -17.01 -3.81
C ALA A 196 -21.15 -15.72 -4.56
N VAL A 197 -20.80 -14.69 -3.78
CA VAL A 197 -20.12 -13.50 -4.30
C VAL A 197 -18.79 -13.95 -4.90
N GLN A 198 -18.61 -13.75 -6.20
CA GLN A 198 -17.36 -14.10 -6.90
C GLN A 198 -16.32 -12.99 -6.72
N VAL A 199 -15.10 -13.40 -6.38
CA VAL A 199 -13.91 -12.52 -6.25
C VAL A 199 -12.77 -13.03 -7.11
N LEU A 200 -11.91 -12.13 -7.58
CA LEU A 200 -10.75 -12.48 -8.39
C LEU A 200 -9.74 -13.28 -7.58
N ALA A 201 -9.18 -14.31 -8.21
CA ALA A 201 -8.27 -15.27 -7.60
C ALA A 201 -6.99 -15.43 -8.41
N SER A 202 -5.91 -15.75 -7.71
CA SER A 202 -4.62 -16.06 -8.32
C SER A 202 -4.77 -17.35 -9.15
N PRO A 203 -4.37 -17.36 -10.43
CA PRO A 203 -4.46 -18.56 -11.26
C PRO A 203 -3.50 -19.66 -10.81
N ALA A 204 -2.46 -19.32 -10.05
CA ALA A 204 -1.44 -20.27 -9.60
C ALA A 204 -1.85 -21.05 -8.34
N CYS A 205 -2.64 -20.46 -7.44
CA CYS A 205 -3.04 -21.10 -6.17
C CYS A 205 -4.56 -21.13 -5.90
N GLY A 206 -5.39 -20.57 -6.80
CA GLY A 206 -6.86 -20.58 -6.69
C GLY A 206 -7.45 -19.72 -5.56
N LEU A 207 -6.61 -19.06 -4.75
CA LEU A 207 -7.03 -18.23 -3.63
C LEU A 207 -7.39 -16.81 -4.09
N ALA A 208 -8.39 -16.22 -3.45
CA ALA A 208 -8.82 -14.84 -3.68
C ALA A 208 -7.69 -13.83 -3.45
N MET A 209 -7.58 -12.80 -4.28
CA MET A 209 -6.52 -11.80 -4.20
C MET A 209 -6.93 -10.57 -3.37
N THR A 210 -6.03 -10.12 -2.51
CA THR A 210 -6.13 -8.85 -1.76
C THR A 210 -5.19 -7.78 -2.35
N ALA A 211 -5.09 -6.62 -1.70
CA ALA A 211 -4.17 -5.54 -2.07
C ALA A 211 -2.70 -5.94 -1.87
N ASP A 212 -1.87 -5.49 -2.80
CA ASP A 212 -0.41 -5.57 -2.83
C ASP A 212 0.23 -4.31 -2.22
N TYR A 213 1.55 -4.27 -2.21
CA TYR A 213 2.36 -3.11 -1.84
C TYR A 213 2.87 -2.41 -3.11
N ASP A 214 2.06 -1.48 -3.62
CA ASP A 214 2.51 -0.56 -4.67
C ASP A 214 3.70 0.28 -4.14
N LEU A 215 4.86 0.18 -4.80
CA LEU A 215 5.96 1.13 -4.55
C LEU A 215 5.52 2.53 -5.00
N PHE A 216 5.67 3.51 -4.13
CA PHE A 216 5.47 4.93 -4.46
C PHE A 216 6.71 5.47 -5.19
N LEU A 217 7.90 5.20 -4.64
CA LEU A 217 9.16 5.81 -5.07
C LEU A 217 10.34 4.97 -4.62
N VAL A 218 11.40 4.91 -5.44
CA VAL A 218 12.70 4.31 -5.09
C VAL A 218 13.82 5.34 -5.26
N ALA A 219 14.61 5.56 -4.22
CA ALA A 219 15.70 6.53 -4.15
C ALA A 219 16.99 5.91 -3.59
N PRO A 220 17.84 5.31 -4.44
CA PRO A 220 19.16 4.84 -4.00
C PRO A 220 20.07 5.98 -3.52
N SER A 221 21.12 5.62 -2.76
CA SER A 221 22.26 6.53 -2.52
C SER A 221 22.82 7.03 -3.85
N ILE A 222 23.22 8.30 -3.92
CA ILE A 222 23.81 8.89 -5.13
C ILE A 222 25.07 8.16 -5.61
N GLU A 223 25.81 7.52 -4.70
CA GLU A 223 26.99 6.69 -5.01
C GLU A 223 26.63 5.44 -5.83
N ALA A 224 25.39 4.95 -5.70
CA ALA A 224 24.86 3.82 -6.45
C ALA A 224 23.96 4.25 -7.63
N HIS A 225 23.46 5.49 -7.63
CA HIS A 225 22.54 6.00 -8.63
C HIS A 225 23.21 6.20 -10.00
N GLY A 226 22.55 5.73 -11.06
CA GLY A 226 23.04 5.79 -12.44
C GLY A 226 24.13 4.75 -12.75
N SER A 227 24.68 4.07 -11.75
CA SER A 227 25.70 3.02 -11.92
C SER A 227 25.16 1.89 -12.80
N GLY A 228 25.85 1.62 -13.91
CA GLY A 228 25.45 0.61 -14.90
C GLY A 228 24.10 0.86 -15.59
N GLY A 229 23.53 2.07 -15.50
CA GLY A 229 22.20 2.37 -16.05
C GLY A 229 21.03 1.72 -15.30
N LEU A 230 21.25 1.19 -14.09
CA LEU A 230 20.26 0.42 -13.34
C LEU A 230 18.98 1.21 -12.98
N ASP A 231 19.06 2.53 -12.95
CA ASP A 231 17.95 3.43 -12.60
C ASP A 231 17.25 4.02 -13.85
N ALA A 232 17.65 3.61 -15.06
CA ALA A 232 17.03 4.05 -16.31
C ALA A 232 15.68 3.36 -16.55
N ARG A 233 14.63 4.16 -16.77
CA ARG A 233 13.31 3.70 -17.23
C ARG A 233 13.32 3.50 -18.74
N ARG A 234 12.49 2.60 -19.26
CA ARG A 234 12.27 2.44 -20.72
C ARG A 234 11.53 3.64 -21.30
N ASN A 235 10.50 4.11 -20.60
CA ASN A 235 9.79 5.35 -20.91
C ASN A 235 10.28 6.45 -19.95
N THR A 236 11.38 7.13 -20.30
CA THR A 236 11.99 8.20 -19.49
C THR A 236 11.10 9.44 -19.37
N ALA A 237 10.36 9.80 -20.43
CA ALA A 237 9.39 10.89 -20.39
C ALA A 237 8.15 10.57 -19.54
N VAL A 238 7.95 9.30 -19.18
CA VAL A 238 6.79 8.71 -18.48
C VAL A 238 5.46 8.84 -19.23
N ARG A 239 5.12 10.01 -19.76
CA ARG A 239 3.95 10.22 -20.63
C ARG A 239 4.34 10.40 -22.09
N TYR A 240 3.45 9.92 -22.96
CA TYR A 240 3.49 10.23 -24.37
C TYR A 240 3.10 11.70 -24.60
N THR A 241 3.89 12.41 -25.42
CA THR A 241 3.63 13.79 -25.85
C THR A 241 3.75 13.82 -27.37
N PRO A 242 2.66 14.04 -28.14
CA PRO A 242 2.70 13.98 -29.60
C PRO A 242 3.61 15.06 -30.20
N LEU A 243 4.52 14.66 -31.08
CA LEU A 243 5.39 15.56 -31.87
C LEU A 243 4.74 16.05 -33.18
N GLY A 244 3.40 16.01 -33.24
CA GLY A 244 2.61 16.40 -34.41
C GLY A 244 2.74 15.42 -35.59
N ALA A 245 2.51 15.89 -36.82
CA ALA A 245 2.44 15.07 -38.02
C ALA A 245 3.77 14.39 -38.45
N LYS A 246 4.83 14.54 -37.67
CA LYS A 246 6.15 13.91 -37.89
C LYS A 246 6.59 13.01 -36.72
N ASP A 247 5.70 12.70 -35.77
CA ASP A 247 6.04 11.80 -34.68
C ASP A 247 6.37 10.39 -35.21
N PRO A 248 7.59 9.87 -35.01
CA PRO A 248 7.96 8.52 -35.44
C PRO A 248 7.34 7.43 -34.55
N LEU A 249 6.68 7.78 -33.44
CA LEU A 249 6.08 6.86 -32.48
C LEU A 249 4.57 7.16 -32.32
N SER A 250 3.74 6.13 -32.27
CA SER A 250 2.36 6.25 -31.80
C SER A 250 2.31 6.17 -30.27
N GLU A 251 1.18 6.56 -29.68
CA GLU A 251 0.93 6.39 -28.24
C GLU A 251 1.05 4.93 -27.80
N ASP A 252 0.45 4.01 -28.57
CA ASP A 252 0.59 2.56 -28.36
C ASP A 252 2.05 2.09 -28.49
N GLY A 253 2.80 2.67 -29.44
CA GLY A 253 4.23 2.38 -29.63
C GLY A 253 5.11 2.93 -28.48
N PHE A 254 4.70 4.02 -27.84
CA PHE A 254 5.36 4.56 -26.66
C PHE A 254 5.13 3.67 -25.44
N TYR A 255 3.87 3.37 -25.10
CA TYR A 255 3.55 2.56 -23.91
C TYR A 255 3.86 1.07 -24.10
N GLY A 256 3.83 0.55 -25.33
CA GLY A 256 4.21 -0.83 -25.68
C GLY A 256 5.68 -1.18 -25.40
N ARG A 257 6.52 -0.21 -25.00
CA ARG A 257 7.89 -0.47 -24.54
C ARG A 257 7.96 -0.96 -23.10
N GLU A 258 6.92 -0.76 -22.29
CA GLU A 258 6.90 -1.15 -20.88
C GLU A 258 6.87 -2.67 -20.69
N ASP A 259 7.21 -3.12 -19.48
CA ASP A 259 7.11 -4.53 -19.10
C ASP A 259 5.62 -4.87 -18.91
N MET A 260 5.08 -5.83 -19.69
CA MET A 260 3.65 -6.16 -19.65
C MET A 260 3.16 -6.65 -18.27
N ALA A 261 4.06 -7.18 -17.44
CA ALA A 261 3.76 -7.67 -16.09
C ALA A 261 4.23 -6.71 -14.98
N ARG A 262 5.21 -5.85 -15.25
CA ARG A 262 5.84 -4.97 -14.23
C ARG A 262 5.82 -3.46 -14.55
N GLY A 263 5.22 -3.01 -15.64
CA GLY A 263 5.12 -1.60 -16.03
C GLY A 263 6.47 -0.97 -16.42
N ASN A 264 6.62 0.34 -16.19
CA ASN A 264 7.84 1.12 -16.50
C ASN A 264 8.96 0.91 -15.45
N ILE A 265 9.28 -0.36 -15.15
CA ILE A 265 10.19 -0.78 -14.08
C ILE A 265 11.66 -0.59 -14.50
N THR A 266 12.49 -0.11 -13.58
CA THR A 266 13.95 -0.04 -13.76
C THR A 266 14.60 -1.36 -13.29
N PRO A 267 15.80 -1.72 -13.78
CA PRO A 267 16.58 -2.83 -13.23
C PRO A 267 16.79 -2.74 -11.70
N ARG A 268 17.01 -1.54 -11.16
CA ARG A 268 17.12 -1.28 -9.70
C ARG A 268 15.83 -1.62 -8.97
N THR A 269 14.69 -1.11 -9.44
CA THR A 269 13.39 -1.38 -8.82
C THR A 269 13.05 -2.87 -8.88
N ARG A 270 13.44 -3.58 -9.95
CA ARG A 270 13.29 -5.04 -10.04
C ARG A 270 14.10 -5.76 -8.93
N GLN A 271 15.38 -5.44 -8.79
CA GLN A 271 16.23 -6.01 -7.71
C GLN A 271 15.66 -5.74 -6.31
N LEU A 272 15.12 -4.54 -6.08
CA LEU A 272 14.49 -4.17 -4.81
C LEU A 272 13.18 -4.94 -4.56
N VAL A 273 12.32 -5.08 -5.59
CA VAL A 273 11.07 -5.87 -5.53
C VAL A 273 11.37 -7.32 -5.15
N ASP A 274 12.36 -7.93 -5.80
CA ASP A 274 12.72 -9.32 -5.55
C ASP A 274 13.27 -9.47 -4.10
N ALA A 275 14.20 -8.60 -3.67
CA ALA A 275 14.76 -8.60 -2.31
C ALA A 275 13.71 -8.32 -1.20
N LEU A 276 12.71 -7.49 -1.46
CA LEU A 276 11.60 -7.23 -0.52
C LEU A 276 10.69 -8.44 -0.37
N ASN A 277 10.33 -9.11 -1.47
CA ASN A 277 9.53 -10.33 -1.43
C ASN A 277 10.27 -11.47 -0.71
N ASP A 278 11.56 -11.66 -0.99
CA ASP A 278 12.42 -12.64 -0.32
C ASP A 278 12.48 -12.40 1.19
N CYS A 279 12.65 -11.14 1.62
CA CYS A 279 12.71 -10.77 3.03
C CYS A 279 11.36 -10.98 3.76
N LEU A 280 10.24 -10.71 3.09
CA LEU A 280 8.91 -10.98 3.65
C LEU A 280 8.62 -12.49 3.73
N GLY A 281 9.09 -13.29 2.77
CA GLY A 281 9.08 -14.76 2.86
C GLY A 281 7.68 -15.38 2.97
N ARG A 282 6.66 -14.77 2.34
CA ARG A 282 5.25 -15.20 2.43
C ARG A 282 4.94 -16.53 1.72
N GLY A 283 5.91 -17.11 1.03
CA GLY A 283 5.77 -18.29 0.18
C GLY A 283 5.50 -17.93 -1.29
N GLU A 284 5.68 -18.92 -2.16
CA GLU A 284 5.49 -18.80 -3.60
C GLU A 284 4.04 -18.41 -3.96
N HIS A 285 3.87 -17.53 -4.95
CA HIS A 285 2.58 -16.98 -5.39
C HIS A 285 1.83 -16.17 -4.31
N ARG A 286 2.57 -15.67 -3.30
CA ARG A 286 2.08 -14.81 -2.20
C ARG A 286 2.95 -13.57 -2.03
N GLU A 287 3.62 -13.15 -3.09
CA GLU A 287 4.42 -11.94 -3.15
C GLU A 287 3.57 -10.71 -2.77
N MET A 288 4.23 -9.67 -2.24
CA MET A 288 3.59 -8.37 -1.95
C MET A 288 3.93 -7.32 -2.99
N PHE A 289 5.06 -7.44 -3.68
CA PHE A 289 5.54 -6.47 -4.66
C PHE A 289 5.57 -7.08 -6.06
N HIS A 290 4.93 -6.43 -7.04
CA HIS A 290 4.80 -6.97 -8.40
C HIS A 290 5.42 -6.11 -9.49
N HIS A 291 5.43 -4.79 -9.34
CA HIS A 291 5.66 -3.88 -10.47
C HIS A 291 6.47 -2.62 -10.12
N SER A 292 6.64 -1.76 -11.12
CA SER A 292 7.29 -0.45 -11.03
C SER A 292 6.71 0.43 -9.95
N ASP A 293 7.54 1.36 -9.50
CA ASP A 293 7.15 2.46 -8.63
C ASP A 293 6.30 3.52 -9.36
N ASP A 294 5.41 4.20 -8.62
CA ASP A 294 4.47 5.18 -9.16
C ASP A 294 5.16 6.41 -9.79
N ALA A 295 6.41 6.70 -9.45
CA ALA A 295 7.17 7.79 -10.09
C ALA A 295 7.46 7.51 -11.59
N GLY A 296 7.30 6.27 -12.06
CA GLY A 296 7.39 5.88 -13.47
C GLY A 296 6.04 5.60 -14.15
N ASN A 297 4.92 5.70 -13.41
CA ASN A 297 3.60 5.30 -13.88
C ASN A 297 2.92 6.44 -14.68
N PRO A 298 2.57 6.24 -15.97
CA PRO A 298 1.91 7.28 -16.79
C PRO A 298 0.60 7.81 -16.19
N GLY A 299 -0.13 6.93 -15.47
CA GLY A 299 -1.38 7.23 -14.78
C GLY A 299 -1.22 7.62 -13.31
N SER A 300 -0.03 8.07 -12.89
CA SER A 300 0.21 8.53 -11.52
C SER A 300 -0.63 9.76 -11.18
N HIS A 301 -1.22 9.75 -9.98
CA HIS A 301 -1.88 10.90 -9.37
C HIS A 301 -1.35 11.07 -7.94
N MET A 302 -0.68 12.20 -7.68
CA MET A 302 -0.05 12.52 -6.40
C MET A 302 -1.01 12.44 -5.19
N GLY A 303 -2.29 12.73 -5.38
CA GLY A 303 -3.30 12.60 -4.32
C GLY A 303 -3.59 11.15 -3.89
N ASP A 304 -3.43 10.18 -4.79
CA ASP A 304 -3.65 8.76 -4.52
C ASP A 304 -2.42 8.10 -3.84
N ASN A 305 -1.40 8.88 -3.47
CA ASN A 305 -0.16 8.37 -2.88
C ASN A 305 -0.10 8.52 -1.35
N PHE A 306 -1.10 9.13 -0.70
CA PHE A 306 -1.05 9.42 0.74
C PHE A 306 -2.22 8.82 1.55
N PRO A 307 -2.00 8.36 2.80
CA PRO A 307 -0.73 8.35 3.54
C PRO A 307 0.26 7.28 3.01
N ALA A 308 1.49 7.69 2.71
CA ALA A 308 2.56 6.80 2.27
C ALA A 308 3.40 6.32 3.46
N THR A 309 3.92 5.09 3.39
CA THR A 309 4.87 4.55 4.39
C THR A 309 6.26 4.53 3.78
N PHE A 310 7.24 5.18 4.41
CA PHE A 310 8.61 5.28 3.92
C PHE A 310 9.60 4.52 4.79
N TYR A 311 10.60 3.93 4.14
CA TYR A 311 11.63 3.08 4.72
C TYR A 311 12.99 3.68 4.39
N LEU A 312 13.73 4.07 5.43
CA LEU A 312 15.00 4.76 5.33
C LEU A 312 16.15 3.86 5.84
N PRO A 313 17.35 3.91 5.24
CA PRO A 313 18.51 3.14 5.69
C PRO A 313 18.99 3.47 7.12
N ARG A 314 18.67 4.68 7.59
CA ARG A 314 18.92 5.25 8.92
C ARG A 314 17.92 6.39 9.14
N ALA A 315 17.67 6.79 10.38
CA ALA A 315 16.95 8.04 10.64
C ALA A 315 17.71 9.24 10.03
N MET A 316 16.98 10.21 9.48
CA MET A 316 17.53 11.39 8.81
C MET A 316 16.93 12.68 9.35
N GLU A 317 17.77 13.70 9.46
CA GLU A 317 17.37 15.04 9.89
C GLU A 317 17.65 16.03 8.75
N HIS A 318 16.80 17.06 8.66
CA HIS A 318 16.92 18.13 7.70
C HIS A 318 16.49 19.45 8.31
N ARG A 319 17.19 20.54 7.96
CA ARG A 319 16.86 21.89 8.44
C ARG A 319 16.12 22.66 7.35
N VAL A 320 14.94 23.16 7.69
CA VAL A 320 14.11 24.01 6.82
C VAL A 320 14.03 25.38 7.48
N GLY A 321 14.93 26.28 7.08
CA GLY A 321 15.15 27.53 7.80
C GLY A 321 15.68 27.29 9.22
N GLU A 322 14.98 27.81 10.23
CA GLU A 322 15.34 27.60 11.64
C GLU A 322 14.88 26.23 12.17
N GLU A 323 13.80 25.66 11.60
CA GLU A 323 13.21 24.39 12.00
C GLU A 323 14.09 23.19 11.62
N SER A 324 14.02 22.12 12.42
CA SER A 324 14.62 20.82 12.11
C SER A 324 13.53 19.75 12.06
N VAL A 325 13.42 19.06 10.93
CA VAL A 325 12.50 17.94 10.73
C VAL A 325 13.30 16.64 10.77
N ARG A 326 12.86 15.70 11.61
CA ARG A 326 13.42 14.36 11.71
C ARG A 326 12.45 13.34 11.10
N PHE A 327 12.98 12.46 10.27
CA PHE A 327 12.30 11.27 9.78
C PHE A 327 13.02 10.03 10.32
N ASP A 328 12.34 9.23 11.12
CA ASP A 328 12.90 7.95 11.60
C ASP A 328 12.92 6.88 10.49
N GLU A 329 13.54 5.74 10.81
CA GLU A 329 13.83 4.64 9.86
C GLU A 329 12.57 4.04 9.18
N VAL A 330 11.43 4.10 9.87
CA VAL A 330 10.10 3.93 9.27
C VAL A 330 9.29 5.16 9.63
N CYS A 331 8.76 5.86 8.64
CA CYS A 331 7.95 7.06 8.85
C CYS A 331 6.71 7.07 7.95
N VAL A 332 5.68 7.81 8.35
CA VAL A 332 4.45 7.97 7.58
C VAL A 332 4.37 9.39 7.05
N VAL A 333 4.17 9.52 5.75
CA VAL A 333 3.98 10.79 5.04
C VAL A 333 2.50 10.95 4.77
N ALA A 334 1.83 11.74 5.60
CA ALA A 334 0.37 11.88 5.59
C ALA A 334 -0.17 12.69 4.39
N ASP A 335 0.63 13.59 3.83
CA ASP A 335 0.22 14.47 2.74
C ASP A 335 1.38 14.92 1.84
N ARG A 336 1.02 15.74 0.83
CA ARG A 336 1.96 16.31 -0.12
C ARG A 336 2.98 17.28 0.49
N LYS A 337 2.64 17.99 1.56
CA LYS A 337 3.52 18.94 2.23
C LYS A 337 4.62 18.18 2.98
N SER A 338 4.24 17.18 3.76
CA SER A 338 5.16 16.24 4.41
C SER A 338 6.06 15.52 3.41
N PHE A 339 5.54 15.18 2.21
CA PHE A 339 6.34 14.58 1.15
C PHE A 339 7.41 15.52 0.60
N SER A 340 7.11 16.80 0.39
CA SER A 340 8.11 17.79 -0.03
C SER A 340 9.28 17.87 0.97
N TRP A 341 8.97 17.95 2.27
CA TRP A 341 9.99 17.94 3.33
C TRP A 341 10.82 16.66 3.37
N LEU A 342 10.19 15.49 3.16
CA LEU A 342 10.93 14.23 3.05
C LEU A 342 11.85 14.23 1.83
N VAL A 343 11.38 14.73 0.67
CA VAL A 343 12.18 14.83 -0.56
C VAL A 343 13.41 15.72 -0.35
N GLU A 344 13.26 16.87 0.30
CA GLU A 344 14.38 17.75 0.66
C GLU A 344 15.35 17.04 1.62
N CYS A 345 14.83 16.36 2.65
CA CYS A 345 15.63 15.60 3.61
C CYS A 345 16.47 14.50 2.96
N ILE A 346 15.86 13.63 2.16
CA ILE A 346 16.59 12.51 1.52
C ILE A 346 17.57 13.02 0.46
N LYS A 347 17.22 14.09 -0.28
CA LYS A 347 18.12 14.70 -1.27
C LYS A 347 19.31 15.38 -0.61
N GLY A 348 19.12 16.05 0.53
CA GLY A 348 20.20 16.61 1.34
C GLY A 348 21.09 15.55 2.00
N ASN A 349 20.51 14.39 2.36
CA ASN A 349 21.21 13.24 2.92
C ASN A 349 21.85 12.30 1.88
N GLY A 350 21.91 12.71 0.60
CA GLY A 350 22.65 12.02 -0.45
C GLY A 350 21.84 11.08 -1.35
N TYR A 351 20.52 10.94 -1.18
CA TYR A 351 19.69 10.03 -1.98
C TYR A 351 19.09 10.72 -3.21
N HIS A 352 18.93 10.00 -4.32
CA HIS A 352 18.42 10.54 -5.58
C HIS A 352 17.33 9.65 -6.19
N PHE A 353 16.33 10.27 -6.82
CA PHE A 353 15.32 9.59 -7.63
C PHE A 353 14.85 10.50 -8.77
N THR A 354 14.46 9.89 -9.88
CA THR A 354 13.73 10.55 -10.98
C THR A 354 12.24 10.54 -10.65
N ALA A 355 11.69 11.72 -10.34
CA ALA A 355 10.27 11.90 -10.07
C ALA A 355 9.43 11.77 -11.35
N HIS A 356 8.14 11.45 -11.20
CA HIS A 356 7.16 11.66 -12.27
C HIS A 356 7.09 13.16 -12.62
N PRO A 357 6.98 13.56 -13.90
CA PRO A 357 7.01 14.97 -14.32
C PRO A 357 5.99 15.86 -13.60
N ASP A 358 4.72 15.44 -13.51
CA ASP A 358 3.64 16.19 -12.83
C ASP A 358 3.85 16.41 -11.31
N TRP A 359 4.82 15.76 -10.67
CA TRP A 359 4.92 15.77 -9.22
C TRP A 359 5.54 17.03 -8.63
N ASN A 360 6.10 17.96 -9.42
CA ASN A 360 6.64 19.25 -8.95
C ASN A 360 7.45 19.13 -7.64
N VAL A 361 8.39 18.20 -7.57
CA VAL A 361 9.14 17.90 -6.34
C VAL A 361 10.29 18.91 -6.11
N PRO A 362 10.66 19.20 -4.85
CA PRO A 362 11.81 20.05 -4.56
C PRO A 362 13.09 19.58 -5.26
N LEU A 363 13.85 20.51 -5.83
CA LEU A 363 15.14 20.27 -6.47
C LEU A 363 16.28 20.38 -5.45
N ARG A 364 17.45 19.81 -5.75
CA ARG A 364 18.64 20.01 -4.91
C ARG A 364 19.12 21.47 -5.06
N PRO A 365 19.52 22.19 -4.00
CA PRO A 365 19.97 23.58 -4.10
C PRO A 365 21.03 23.81 -5.18
N GLY A 366 22.12 23.03 -5.21
CA GLY A 366 23.14 23.15 -6.26
C GLY A 366 22.68 22.82 -7.69
N PHE A 367 21.57 22.08 -7.86
CA PHE A 367 20.94 21.91 -9.18
C PHE A 367 20.05 23.12 -9.53
N GLN A 368 19.35 23.70 -8.56
CA GLN A 368 18.60 24.94 -8.73
C GLN A 368 19.54 26.10 -9.07
N GLU A 369 20.67 26.25 -8.36
CA GLU A 369 21.70 27.25 -8.65
C GLU A 369 22.26 27.11 -10.08
N ALA A 370 22.52 25.88 -10.52
CA ALA A 370 22.95 25.62 -11.89
C ALA A 370 21.85 25.96 -12.92
N LEU A 371 20.59 25.59 -12.65
CA LEU A 371 19.45 25.89 -13.52
C LEU A 371 19.24 27.40 -13.64
N ASP A 372 19.22 28.12 -12.52
CA ASP A 372 19.14 29.58 -12.42
C ASP A 372 20.28 30.25 -13.20
N PHE A 373 21.51 29.75 -13.08
CA PHE A 373 22.66 30.27 -13.82
C PHE A 373 22.45 30.14 -15.34
N PHE A 374 22.00 28.99 -15.82
CA PHE A 374 21.75 28.79 -17.25
C PHE A 374 20.53 29.57 -17.75
N GLN A 375 19.44 29.64 -16.97
CA GLN A 375 18.25 30.42 -17.32
C GLN A 375 18.49 31.93 -17.37
N ARG A 376 19.50 32.46 -16.65
CA ARG A 376 19.92 33.87 -16.74
C ARG A 376 20.89 34.15 -17.90
N LYS A 377 21.29 33.13 -18.67
CA LYS A 377 22.22 33.23 -19.81
C LYS A 377 21.55 33.05 -21.18
N VAL A 378 20.24 32.77 -21.19
CA VAL A 378 19.37 32.64 -22.36
C VAL A 378 18.34 33.76 -22.32
#